data_AF-A0A0F8BKN2-F1
#
_entry.id   AF-A0A0F8BKN2-F1
#
_cell.length_a   1.000
_cell.length_b   1.000
_cell.length_c   1.000
_cell.angle_alpha   90.00
_cell.angle_beta   90.00
_cell.angle_gamma   90.00
#
_symmetry.space_group_name_H-M   'P 1'
#
loop_
_entity.id
_entity.type
_entity.pdbx_description
1 polymer ?
#
loop_
_entity_poly.entity_id
_entity_poly.type
_entity_poly.pdbx_seq_one_letter_code
_entity_poly.pdbx_strand_id
1 'polypeptide(L)'
;MNDPNIHWPAYKFGMNQEDIKTKLHRQYNTIVMPVLDIEAFSYDVSEIANKAENAAEFHALLAERKKKRVVELREALELMMSEISYNDHLLPRSSMDSALTVFRDRSFDAMVRFCSTFIPKDVLNDLNHTPTEDEPDFAMPDFSEDYWEPSDHDDHGGQL
;
A
#
# COMPACT_ATOMS: atom_id res chain seq x y z
N MET A 1 -5.38 19.12 14.19
CA MET A 1 -6.69 19.81 14.23
C MET A 1 -7.75 18.72 14.21
N ASN A 2 -8.61 18.66 15.24
CA ASN A 2 -9.69 17.66 15.33
C ASN A 2 -10.66 17.88 14.16
N ASP A 3 -11.08 16.80 13.51
CA ASP A 3 -12.14 16.88 12.49
C ASP A 3 -13.46 16.92 13.24
N PRO A 4 -14.29 17.98 13.11
CA PRO A 4 -15.53 18.11 13.86
C PRO A 4 -16.51 16.93 13.71
N ASN A 5 -16.35 16.11 12.66
CA ASN A 5 -17.28 15.04 12.33
C ASN A 5 -16.91 13.66 12.89
N ILE A 6 -15.72 13.50 13.47
CA ILE A 6 -15.27 12.21 14.02
C ILE A 6 -15.38 12.28 15.55
N HIS A 7 -16.52 11.82 16.08
CA HIS A 7 -16.74 11.67 17.51
C HIS A 7 -16.86 10.19 17.87
N TRP A 8 -15.92 9.67 18.65
CA TRP A 8 -15.97 8.30 19.16
C TRP A 8 -15.75 8.29 20.67
N PRO A 9 -16.22 7.28 21.42
CA PRO A 9 -16.19 7.31 22.89
C PRO A 9 -14.80 6.97 23.45
N ALA A 10 -13.76 7.71 23.06
CA ALA A 10 -12.36 7.48 23.42
C ALA A 10 -12.13 7.39 24.94
N TYR A 11 -12.87 8.19 25.71
CA TYR A 11 -12.82 8.21 27.18
C TYR A 11 -13.12 6.84 27.81
N LYS A 12 -13.95 6.00 27.17
CA LYS A 12 -14.28 4.65 27.67
C LYS A 12 -13.07 3.72 27.66
N PHE A 13 -12.05 4.04 26.87
CA PHE A 13 -10.86 3.23 26.65
C PHE A 13 -9.59 3.92 27.15
N GLY A 14 -9.71 5.03 27.88
CA GLY A 14 -8.55 5.82 28.32
C GLY A 14 -7.75 6.42 27.17
N MET A 15 -8.37 6.61 26.01
CA MET A 15 -7.73 7.14 24.80
C MET A 15 -8.15 8.59 24.52
N ASN A 16 -7.36 9.27 23.71
CA ASN A 16 -7.67 10.60 23.20
C ASN A 16 -8.49 10.51 21.92
N GLN A 17 -9.32 11.52 21.63
CA GLN A 17 -10.09 11.58 20.36
C GLN A 17 -9.18 11.40 19.13
N GLU A 18 -7.98 11.99 19.15
CA GLU A 18 -7.03 11.92 18.03
C GLU A 18 -6.34 10.57 17.88
N ASP A 19 -6.45 9.65 18.85
CA ASP A 19 -5.88 8.30 18.74
C ASP A 19 -6.51 7.52 17.56
N ILE A 20 -7.73 7.87 17.14
CA ILE A 20 -8.38 7.29 15.95
C ILE A 20 -7.61 7.53 14.66
N LYS A 21 -6.96 8.70 14.52
CA LYS A 21 -6.17 9.08 13.34
C LYS A 21 -4.70 8.70 13.43
N THR A 22 -4.24 8.30 14.61
CA THR A 22 -2.82 8.03 14.87
C THR A 22 -2.61 6.56 15.23
N LYS A 23 -2.78 6.19 16.51
CA LYS A 23 -2.52 4.84 17.00
C LYS A 23 -3.44 3.81 16.38
N LEU A 24 -4.75 4.03 16.45
CA LEU A 24 -5.73 3.08 15.93
C LEU A 24 -5.64 2.99 14.41
N HIS A 25 -5.46 4.12 13.72
CA HIS A 25 -5.27 4.12 12.27
C HIS A 25 -4.03 3.30 11.87
N ARG A 26 -2.88 3.55 12.50
CA ARG A 26 -1.64 2.84 12.19
C ARG A 26 -1.75 1.36 12.48
N GLN A 27 -2.38 0.99 13.60
CA GLN A 27 -2.42 -0.39 14.06
C GLN A 27 -3.47 -1.23 13.33
N TYR A 28 -4.64 -0.66 13.05
CA TYR A 28 -5.80 -1.42 12.58
C TYR A 28 -6.31 -0.98 11.20
N ASN A 29 -5.86 0.15 10.67
CA ASN A 29 -6.30 0.70 9.38
C ASN A 29 -5.13 0.97 8.42
N THR A 30 -4.02 0.26 8.59
CA THR A 30 -2.85 0.36 7.72
C THR A 30 -2.39 -1.03 7.32
N ILE A 31 -2.24 -1.26 6.03
CA ILE A 31 -1.64 -2.47 5.46
C ILE A 31 -0.23 -2.16 4.96
N VAL A 32 0.61 -3.18 4.90
CA VAL A 32 1.90 -3.11 4.20
C VAL A 32 1.69 -3.59 2.78
N MET A 33 2.17 -2.81 1.80
CA MET A 33 2.18 -3.21 0.40
C MET A 33 3.60 -3.06 -0.17
N PRO A 34 4.03 -3.96 -1.07
CA PRO A 34 5.28 -3.79 -1.81
C PRO A 34 5.29 -2.44 -2.55
N VAL A 35 6.44 -1.76 -2.56
CA VAL A 35 6.60 -0.48 -3.28
C VAL A 35 6.64 -0.71 -4.80
N LEU A 36 7.27 -1.79 -5.23
CA LEU A 36 7.42 -2.19 -6.62
C LEU A 36 6.90 -3.62 -6.79
N ASP A 37 6.50 -3.96 -8.02
CA ASP A 37 6.40 -5.36 -8.41
C ASP A 37 7.80 -6.04 -8.38
N ILE A 38 7.80 -7.37 -8.37
CA ILE A 38 9.02 -8.16 -8.21
C ILE A 38 10.01 -7.97 -9.36
N GLU A 39 9.51 -7.73 -10.58
CA GLU A 39 10.34 -7.54 -11.77
C GLU A 39 11.08 -6.19 -11.67
N ALA A 40 10.36 -5.11 -11.40
CA ALA A 40 10.93 -3.78 -11.17
C ALA A 40 11.92 -3.78 -9.99
N PHE A 41 11.60 -4.51 -8.91
CA PHE A 41 12.51 -4.65 -7.78
C PHE A 41 13.79 -5.43 -8.15
N SER A 42 13.70 -6.47 -8.98
CA SER A 42 14.85 -7.25 -9.43
C SER A 42 15.85 -6.41 -10.22
N TYR A 43 15.37 -5.42 -10.99
CA TYR A 43 16.22 -4.47 -11.70
C TYR A 43 16.98 -3.56 -10.73
N ASP A 44 16.29 -3.00 -9.73
CA ASP A 44 16.94 -2.18 -8.69
C ASP A 44 18.00 -2.99 -7.92
N VAL A 45 17.69 -4.24 -7.55
CA VAL A 45 18.63 -5.16 -6.92
C VAL A 45 19.85 -5.42 -7.79
N SER A 46 19.63 -5.75 -9.07
CA SER A 46 20.72 -6.04 -10.01
C SER A 46 21.61 -4.83 -10.25
N GLU A 47 21.03 -3.64 -10.41
CA GLU A 47 21.78 -2.39 -10.57
C GLU A 47 22.64 -2.09 -9.34
N ILE A 48 22.08 -2.26 -8.14
CA ILE A 48 22.77 -1.95 -6.89
C ILE A 48 23.83 -3.01 -6.55
N ALA A 49 23.57 -4.28 -6.81
CA ALA A 49 24.54 -5.36 -6.63
C ALA A 49 25.80 -5.16 -7.48
N ASN A 50 25.67 -4.59 -8.68
CA ASN A 50 26.81 -4.24 -9.53
C ASN A 50 27.60 -3.01 -9.04
N LYS A 51 27.01 -2.19 -8.15
CA LYS A 51 27.65 -0.97 -7.62
C LYS A 51 28.27 -1.17 -6.24
N ALA A 52 27.65 -2.00 -5.40
CA ALA A 52 28.10 -2.22 -4.03
C ALA A 52 29.37 -3.09 -3.99
N GLU A 53 30.33 -2.72 -3.14
CA GLU A 53 31.55 -3.48 -2.95
C GLU A 53 31.40 -4.59 -1.90
N ASN A 54 30.40 -4.46 -1.01
CA ASN A 54 30.13 -5.40 0.08
C ASN A 54 28.65 -5.40 0.50
N ALA A 55 28.28 -6.36 1.35
CA ALA A 55 26.90 -6.54 1.79
C ALA A 55 26.34 -5.33 2.58
N ALA A 56 27.15 -4.70 3.42
CA ALA A 56 26.70 -3.54 4.20
C ALA A 56 26.36 -2.35 3.28
N GLU A 57 27.21 -2.09 2.29
CA GLU A 57 26.97 -1.08 1.26
C GLU A 57 25.74 -1.42 0.39
N PHE A 58 25.59 -2.68 0.00
CA PHE A 58 24.42 -3.17 -0.75
C PHE A 58 23.11 -2.87 -0.02
N HIS A 59 23.02 -3.19 1.27
CA HIS A 59 21.84 -2.89 2.09
C HIS A 59 21.61 -1.39 2.26
N ALA A 60 22.67 -0.60 2.46
CA ALA A 60 22.55 0.85 2.57
C ALA A 60 22.00 1.48 1.27
N LEU A 61 22.53 1.08 0.12
CA LEU A 61 22.08 1.55 -1.19
C LEU A 61 20.65 1.11 -1.51
N LEU A 62 20.25 -0.13 -1.17
CA LEU A 62 18.87 -0.59 -1.31
C LEU A 62 17.90 0.21 -0.44
N ALA A 63 18.28 0.52 0.81
CA ALA A 63 17.46 1.34 1.69
C ALA A 63 17.29 2.76 1.14
N GLU A 64 18.33 3.35 0.54
CA GLU A 64 18.23 4.63 -0.17
C GLU A 64 17.33 4.53 -1.40
N ARG A 65 17.48 3.46 -2.20
CA ARG A 65 16.66 3.23 -3.40
C ARG A 65 15.19 3.09 -3.06
N LYS A 66 14.84 2.36 -2.00
CA LYS A 66 13.46 2.27 -1.50
C LYS A 66 12.87 3.65 -1.21
N LYS A 67 13.62 4.53 -0.54
CA LYS A 67 13.17 5.91 -0.27
C LYS A 67 12.91 6.68 -1.57
N LYS A 68 13.80 6.55 -2.56
CA LYS A 68 13.63 7.18 -3.89
C LYS A 68 12.39 6.64 -4.61
N ARG A 69 12.20 5.32 -4.67
CA ARG A 69 11.03 4.69 -5.32
C ARG A 69 9.70 5.13 -4.74
N VAL A 70 9.61 5.27 -3.41
CA VAL A 70 8.40 5.78 -2.76
C VAL A 70 8.08 7.21 -3.19
N VAL A 71 9.10 8.07 -3.37
CA VAL A 71 8.91 9.44 -3.85
C VAL A 71 8.53 9.45 -5.33
N GLU A 72 9.28 8.74 -6.19
CA GLU A 72 9.02 8.63 -7.63
C GLU A 72 7.58 8.17 -7.93
N LEU A 73 7.11 7.11 -7.26
CA LEU A 73 5.77 6.58 -7.46
C LEU A 73 4.68 7.51 -6.94
N ARG A 74 4.94 8.21 -5.83
CA ARG A 74 4.00 9.22 -5.31
C ARG A 74 3.85 10.37 -6.30
N GLU A 75 4.96 10.88 -6.83
CA GLU A 75 4.96 11.95 -7.82
C GLU A 75 4.27 11.51 -9.11
N ALA A 76 4.57 10.30 -9.61
CA ALA A 76 3.91 9.73 -10.77
C ALA A 76 2.39 9.60 -10.55
N LEU A 77 1.96 9.13 -9.38
CA LEU A 77 0.54 9.05 -9.03
C LEU A 77 -0.11 10.45 -9.00
N GLU A 78 0.54 11.44 -8.39
CA GLU A 78 0.02 12.80 -8.33
C GLU A 78 -0.12 13.43 -9.72
N LEU A 79 0.85 13.22 -10.60
CA LEU A 79 0.80 13.65 -12.00
C LEU A 79 -0.33 12.97 -12.78
N MET A 80 -0.42 11.63 -12.71
CA MET A 80 -1.48 10.87 -13.40
C MET A 80 -2.87 11.29 -12.94
N MET A 81 -3.07 11.44 -11.62
CA MET A 81 -4.37 11.84 -11.07
C MET A 81 -4.73 13.29 -11.39
N SER A 82 -3.74 14.18 -11.46
CA SER A 82 -3.93 15.55 -11.95
C SER A 82 -4.43 15.54 -13.39
N GLU A 83 -3.75 14.83 -14.29
CA GLU A 83 -4.17 14.72 -15.70
C GLU A 83 -5.58 14.14 -15.85
N ILE A 84 -5.92 13.09 -15.10
CA ILE A 84 -7.27 12.52 -15.07
C ILE A 84 -8.30 13.57 -14.63
N SER A 85 -8.00 14.36 -13.60
CA SER A 85 -8.93 15.34 -13.04
C SER A 85 -9.21 16.52 -13.98
N TYR A 86 -8.25 16.91 -14.83
CA TYR A 86 -8.40 18.01 -15.78
C TYR A 86 -8.93 17.57 -17.15
N ASN A 87 -8.89 16.27 -17.47
CA ASN A 87 -9.31 15.72 -18.77
C ASN A 87 -10.54 14.80 -18.60
N ASP A 88 -11.72 15.41 -18.68
CA ASP A 88 -13.03 14.76 -18.51
C ASP A 88 -13.36 13.65 -19.53
N HIS A 89 -12.60 13.52 -20.61
CA HIS A 89 -12.73 12.46 -21.59
C HIS A 89 -11.95 11.18 -21.24
N LEU A 90 -11.02 11.24 -20.27
CA LEU A 90 -10.21 10.07 -19.88
C LEU A 90 -10.98 9.07 -19.01
N LEU A 91 -12.01 9.52 -18.29
CA LEU A 91 -12.84 8.67 -17.45
C LEU A 91 -14.33 9.00 -17.60
N PRO A 92 -15.21 7.98 -17.51
CA PRO A 92 -16.62 8.22 -17.32
C PRO A 92 -16.86 9.12 -16.10
N ARG A 93 -17.84 10.02 -16.19
CA ARG A 93 -18.18 10.92 -15.08
C ARG A 93 -18.52 10.18 -13.78
N SER A 94 -19.08 8.98 -13.89
CA SER A 94 -19.37 8.08 -12.76
C SER A 94 -18.12 7.62 -12.01
N SER A 95 -16.96 7.59 -12.68
CA SER A 95 -15.68 7.16 -12.11
C SER A 95 -14.85 8.32 -11.57
N MET A 96 -15.12 9.55 -12.01
CA MET A 96 -14.34 10.75 -11.64
C MET A 96 -14.38 11.03 -10.13
N ASP A 97 -15.54 10.91 -9.49
CA ASP A 97 -15.67 11.13 -8.03
C ASP A 97 -14.85 10.10 -7.23
N SER A 98 -14.80 8.85 -7.70
CA SER A 98 -13.98 7.81 -7.08
C SER A 98 -12.49 8.04 -7.32
N ALA A 99 -12.11 8.51 -8.51
CA ALA A 99 -10.73 8.91 -8.82
C ALA A 99 -10.24 10.02 -7.87
N LEU A 100 -11.03 11.09 -7.69
CA LEU A 100 -10.71 12.17 -6.76
C LEU A 100 -10.59 11.68 -5.31
N THR A 101 -11.40 10.68 -4.93
CA THR A 101 -11.33 10.06 -3.60
C THR A 101 -10.03 9.27 -3.42
N VAL A 102 -9.55 8.53 -4.44
CA VAL A 102 -8.23 7.87 -4.41
C VAL A 102 -7.12 8.89 -4.17
N PHE A 103 -7.16 10.03 -4.87
CA PHE A 103 -6.16 11.08 -4.72
C PHE A 103 -6.14 11.68 -3.31
N ARG A 104 -7.33 11.98 -2.77
CA ARG A 104 -7.51 12.62 -1.47
C ARG A 104 -7.15 11.69 -0.31
N ASP A 105 -7.74 10.50 -0.30
CA ASP A 105 -7.72 9.61 0.86
C ASP A 105 -6.57 8.60 0.80
N ARG A 106 -6.09 8.27 -0.41
CA ARG A 106 -4.98 7.32 -0.66
C ARG A 106 -5.13 6.01 0.11
N SER A 107 -6.38 5.58 0.33
CA SER A 107 -6.71 4.36 1.05
C SER A 107 -6.93 3.21 0.07
N PHE A 108 -6.66 2.00 0.53
CA PHE A 108 -6.97 0.80 -0.25
C PHE A 108 -8.47 0.71 -0.58
N ASP A 109 -9.34 1.09 0.36
CA ASP A 109 -10.79 1.21 0.13
C ASP A 109 -11.13 2.17 -1.03
N ALA A 110 -10.49 3.34 -1.10
CA ALA A 110 -10.71 4.28 -2.20
C ALA A 110 -10.25 3.67 -3.53
N MET A 111 -9.13 2.94 -3.56
CA MET A 111 -8.66 2.23 -4.76
C MET A 111 -9.65 1.16 -5.21
N VAL A 112 -10.13 0.31 -4.30
CA VAL A 112 -11.13 -0.72 -4.58
C VAL A 112 -12.42 -0.10 -5.13
N ARG A 113 -12.91 0.96 -4.48
CA ARG A 113 -14.09 1.71 -4.96
C ARG A 113 -13.87 2.25 -6.36
N PHE A 114 -12.71 2.82 -6.65
CA PHE A 114 -12.38 3.31 -7.99
C PHE A 114 -12.38 2.18 -9.03
N CYS A 115 -11.70 1.06 -8.75
CA CYS A 115 -11.70 -0.12 -9.63
C CYS A 115 -13.11 -0.67 -9.87
N SER A 116 -13.98 -0.66 -8.86
CA SER A 116 -15.37 -1.14 -8.99
C SER A 116 -16.18 -0.34 -10.02
N THR A 117 -15.79 0.91 -10.29
CA THR A 117 -16.50 1.76 -11.27
C THR A 117 -16.37 1.28 -12.72
N PHE A 118 -15.41 0.39 -13.00
CA PHE A 118 -15.22 -0.22 -14.32
C PHE A 118 -16.01 -1.53 -14.51
N ILE A 119 -16.65 -2.03 -13.45
CA ILE A 119 -17.38 -3.30 -13.47
C ILE A 119 -18.89 -3.00 -13.57
N PRO A 120 -19.63 -3.65 -14.49
CA PRO A 120 -21.10 -3.55 -14.54
C PRO A 120 -21.75 -3.94 -13.20
N LYS A 121 -22.85 -3.26 -12.83
CA LYS A 121 -23.48 -3.43 -11.50
C LYS A 121 -24.03 -4.83 -11.25
N ASP A 122 -24.55 -5.48 -12.28
CA ASP A 122 -25.01 -6.87 -12.26
C ASP A 122 -23.85 -7.81 -11.95
N VAL A 123 -22.73 -7.68 -12.67
CA VAL A 123 -21.51 -8.46 -12.41
C VAL A 123 -20.97 -8.20 -11.01
N LEU A 124 -20.97 -6.95 -10.55
CA LEU A 124 -20.51 -6.59 -9.22
C LEU A 124 -21.41 -7.18 -8.11
N ASN A 125 -22.73 -7.26 -8.34
CA ASN A 125 -23.65 -7.91 -7.39
C ASN A 125 -23.38 -9.41 -7.33
N ASP A 126 -23.14 -10.06 -8.47
CA ASP A 126 -22.80 -11.48 -8.55
C ASP A 126 -21.47 -11.79 -7.84
N LEU A 127 -20.46 -10.91 -7.95
CA LEU A 127 -19.19 -11.04 -7.21
C LEU A 127 -19.35 -10.84 -5.69
N ASN A 128 -20.30 -10.02 -5.26
CA ASN A 128 -20.59 -9.78 -3.84
C ASN A 128 -21.49 -10.86 -3.22
N HIS A 129 -22.13 -11.70 -4.04
CA HIS A 129 -22.80 -12.90 -3.56
C HIS A 129 -21.72 -13.89 -3.13
N THR A 130 -21.68 -14.14 -1.81
CA THR A 130 -20.70 -15.00 -1.13
C THR A 130 -20.63 -16.36 -1.84
N PRO A 131 -19.43 -16.93 -2.06
CA PRO A 131 -19.32 -18.31 -2.51
C PRO A 131 -20.12 -19.20 -1.56
N THR A 132 -21.01 -20.02 -2.10
CA THR A 132 -21.52 -21.19 -1.38
C THR A 132 -20.32 -21.97 -0.86
N GLU A 133 -20.41 -22.53 0.35
CA GLU A 133 -19.33 -23.15 1.15
C GLU A 133 -18.44 -24.21 0.46
N ASP A 134 -18.64 -24.47 -0.84
CA ASP A 134 -17.99 -25.49 -1.66
C ASP A 134 -16.98 -24.95 -2.70
N GLU A 135 -16.70 -23.64 -2.79
CA GLU A 135 -15.65 -23.17 -3.70
C GLU A 135 -14.24 -23.37 -3.10
N PRO A 136 -13.29 -23.94 -3.86
CA PRO A 136 -11.93 -24.11 -3.39
C PRO A 136 -11.31 -22.74 -3.14
N ASP A 137 -10.79 -22.57 -1.94
CA ASP A 137 -10.12 -21.37 -1.44
C ASP A 137 -9.05 -20.94 -2.45
N PHE A 138 -9.38 -20.00 -3.33
CA PHE A 138 -8.39 -19.32 -4.16
C PHE A 138 -7.67 -18.37 -3.20
N ALA A 139 -6.81 -18.94 -2.36
CA ALA A 139 -6.04 -18.21 -1.39
C ALA A 139 -5.28 -17.12 -2.14
N MET A 140 -5.74 -15.88 -1.98
CA MET A 140 -4.93 -14.72 -2.30
C MET A 140 -3.59 -14.94 -1.61
N PRO A 141 -2.46 -14.80 -2.32
CA PRO A 141 -1.16 -15.01 -1.71
C PRO A 141 -1.10 -14.17 -0.44
N ASP A 142 -0.76 -14.83 0.67
CA ASP A 142 -0.65 -14.16 1.95
C ASP A 142 0.45 -13.11 1.86
N PHE A 143 0.06 -11.85 1.67
CA PHE A 143 0.98 -10.72 1.62
C PHE A 143 1.55 -10.38 3.01
N SER A 144 1.20 -11.14 4.05
CA SER A 144 1.59 -10.86 5.43
C SER A 144 2.82 -11.64 5.94
N GLU A 145 3.25 -12.75 5.32
CA GLU A 145 4.22 -13.63 5.99
C GLU A 145 5.63 -13.81 5.38
N ASP A 146 5.94 -13.41 4.14
CA ASP A 146 7.29 -13.67 3.59
C ASP A 146 8.04 -12.41 3.11
N TYR A 147 8.41 -11.55 4.06
CA TYR A 147 9.47 -10.56 3.83
C TYR A 147 10.65 -10.83 4.77
N TRP A 148 11.63 -11.58 4.25
CA TRP A 148 13.04 -11.60 4.62
C TRP A 148 13.38 -10.97 5.99
N GLU A 149 13.41 -11.80 7.03
CA GLU A 149 14.14 -11.44 8.25
C GLU A 149 15.63 -11.36 7.88
N PRO A 150 16.32 -10.22 8.09
CA PRO A 150 17.77 -10.21 8.00
C PRO A 150 18.28 -11.21 9.02
N SER A 151 18.89 -12.31 8.57
CA SER A 151 19.51 -13.25 9.48
C SER A 151 20.60 -12.51 10.25
N ASP A 152 20.36 -12.31 11.56
CA ASP A 152 21.36 -11.93 12.55
C ASP A 152 22.42 -13.03 12.58
N HIS A 153 23.38 -12.95 11.66
CA HIS A 153 24.67 -13.60 11.85
C HIS A 153 25.49 -12.71 12.77
N ASP A 154 25.21 -12.87 14.06
CA ASP A 154 26.11 -12.49 15.13
C ASP A 154 27.48 -13.15 14.92
N ASP A 155 28.46 -12.28 14.80
CA ASP A 155 29.87 -12.51 15.05
C ASP A 155 30.07 -13.06 16.46
N HIS A 156 30.21 -14.37 16.59
CA HIS A 156 30.80 -15.01 17.77
C HIS A 156 31.72 -16.16 17.35
N GLY A 157 33.03 -15.89 17.32
CA GLY A 157 34.03 -16.94 17.10
C GLY A 157 35.48 -16.50 17.15
N GLY A 158 35.89 -15.74 18.17
CA GLY A 158 37.31 -15.63 18.53
C GLY A 158 37.84 -16.91 19.20
N GLN A 159 39.14 -17.18 18.98
CA GLN A 159 40.03 -18.24 19.52
C GLN A 159 39.93 -19.58 18.74
N LEU A 160 40.98 -20.02 18.02
CA LEU A 160 42.39 -20.19 18.41
C LEU A 160 43.40 -19.84 17.32
#